data_AF-A0A8C3PL36-F1
#
_entry.id   AF-A0A8C3PL36-F1
#
_cell.length_a   1.000
_cell.length_b   1.000
_cell.length_c   1.000
_cell.angle_alpha   90.00
_cell.angle_beta   90.00
_cell.angle_gamma   90.00
#
_symmetry.space_group_name_H-M   'P 1'
#
loop_
_entity.id
_entity.type
_entity.pdbx_description
1 polymer ?
#
loop_
_entity_poly.entity_id
_entity_poly.type
_entity_poly.pdbx_seq_one_letter_code
_entity_poly.pdbx_strand_id
1 'polypeptide(L)'
;MQSKNRVEVNQLLQANLMFYHLAAQTLQCYTCHEPTAAEKCLKIQNCTKNETMCKTTMYSLEDVYPFMGVSTVTKMCSSVCIPSDVDGIGMTRPVSCCYSDLCNTDGAAGLKSSFLPVGLLASSLCALFWTRL
;
A
#
# COMPACT_ATOMS: atom_id res chain seq x y z
N MET A 1 -4.52 8.47 -45.62
CA MET A 1 -3.50 7.48 -45.18
C MET A 1 -2.67 7.94 -43.97
N GLN A 2 -2.39 9.24 -43.77
CA GLN A 2 -1.61 9.72 -42.62
C GLN A 2 -2.34 9.68 -41.25
N SER A 3 -3.68 9.80 -41.20
CA SER A 3 -4.39 9.72 -39.91
C SER A 3 -4.40 8.32 -39.31
N LYS A 4 -4.40 7.26 -40.15
CA LYS A 4 -4.35 5.86 -39.71
C LYS A 4 -3.02 5.52 -39.00
N ASN A 5 -1.89 5.99 -39.54
CA ASN A 5 -0.58 5.87 -38.90
C ASN A 5 -0.48 6.66 -37.57
N ARG A 6 -1.09 7.86 -37.50
CA ARG A 6 -1.04 8.67 -36.27
C ARG A 6 -1.88 8.05 -35.13
N VAL A 7 -3.00 7.41 -35.46
CA VAL A 7 -3.83 6.65 -34.50
C VAL A 7 -3.09 5.42 -34.00
N GLU A 8 -2.41 4.67 -34.88
CA GLU A 8 -1.66 3.47 -34.50
C GLU A 8 -0.45 3.81 -33.60
N VAL A 9 0.29 4.88 -33.90
CA VAL A 9 1.41 5.36 -33.06
C VAL A 9 0.93 5.85 -31.70
N ASN A 10 -0.19 6.57 -31.62
CA ASN A 10 -0.77 7.00 -30.35
C ASN A 10 -1.30 5.82 -29.51
N GLN A 11 -1.87 4.80 -30.15
CA GLN A 11 -2.32 3.58 -29.48
C GLN A 11 -1.14 2.79 -28.90
N LEU A 12 -0.03 2.70 -29.64
CA LEU A 12 1.21 2.08 -29.17
C LEU A 12 1.86 2.89 -28.03
N LEU A 13 1.82 4.23 -28.09
CA LEU A 13 2.34 5.07 -27.02
C LEU A 13 1.52 4.92 -25.73
N GLN A 14 0.19 4.86 -25.84
CA GLN A 14 -0.68 4.58 -24.70
C GLN A 14 -0.47 3.17 -24.15
N ALA A 15 -0.34 2.15 -25.00
CA ALA A 15 -0.01 0.79 -24.56
C ALA A 15 1.32 0.76 -23.81
N ASN A 16 2.37 1.39 -24.33
CA ASN A 16 3.66 1.50 -23.65
C ASN A 16 3.55 2.24 -22.30
N LEU A 17 2.83 3.36 -22.23
CA LEU A 17 2.57 4.08 -20.97
C LEU A 17 1.82 3.21 -19.94
N MET A 18 0.84 2.41 -20.38
CA MET A 18 0.13 1.46 -19.52
C MET A 18 1.06 0.30 -19.08
N PHE A 19 1.91 -0.20 -19.97
CA PHE A 19 2.94 -1.21 -19.64
C PHE A 19 3.97 -0.68 -18.64
N TYR A 20 4.40 0.58 -18.75
CA TYR A 20 5.26 1.24 -17.75
C TYR A 20 4.58 1.36 -16.39
N HIS A 21 3.24 1.51 -16.35
CA HIS A 21 2.49 1.55 -15.10
C HIS A 21 2.30 0.16 -14.46
N LEU A 22 2.27 -0.91 -15.26
CA LEU A 22 2.24 -2.30 -14.80
C LEU A 22 3.63 -2.86 -14.44
N ALA A 23 4.72 -2.22 -14.85
CA ALA A 23 6.07 -2.68 -14.58
C ALA A 23 6.46 -2.41 -13.11
N ALA A 24 6.29 -3.44 -12.27
CA ALA A 24 6.91 -3.61 -10.96
C ALA A 24 6.56 -2.56 -9.89
N GLN A 25 5.29 -2.54 -9.47
CA GLN A 25 4.95 -1.97 -8.17
C GLN A 25 5.43 -2.94 -7.09
N THR A 26 6.58 -2.62 -6.48
CA THR A 26 7.07 -3.30 -5.27
C THR A 26 6.36 -2.70 -4.07
N LEU A 27 5.85 -3.55 -3.17
CA LEU A 27 5.19 -3.12 -1.94
C LEU A 27 6.06 -2.12 -1.18
N GLN A 28 5.49 -1.02 -0.71
CA GLN A 28 6.15 -0.05 0.15
C GLN A 28 5.67 -0.19 1.59
N CYS A 29 6.60 -0.19 2.54
CA CYS A 29 6.28 -0.24 3.97
C CYS A 29 7.06 0.82 4.74
N TYR A 30 6.53 1.24 5.90
CA TYR A 30 7.35 1.93 6.89
C TYR A 30 8.31 0.95 7.56
N THR A 31 9.52 1.40 7.87
CA THR A 31 10.59 0.56 8.42
C THR A 31 11.38 1.26 9.53
N CYS A 32 11.73 0.51 10.56
CA CYS A 32 12.67 0.89 11.60
C CYS A 32 13.23 -0.40 12.19
N HIS A 33 14.55 -0.55 12.24
CA HIS A 33 15.20 -1.77 12.75
C HIS A 33 15.28 -1.76 14.27
N GLU A 34 15.47 -0.59 14.87
CA GLU A 34 15.48 -0.39 16.31
C GLU A 34 14.07 -0.06 16.83
N PRO A 35 13.70 -0.53 18.04
CA PRO A 35 12.46 -0.14 18.70
C PRO A 35 12.39 1.38 18.83
N THR A 36 11.51 1.98 18.05
CA THR A 36 11.38 3.43 17.92
C THR A 36 9.96 3.81 18.28
N ALA A 37 9.73 5.00 18.83
CA ALA A 37 8.37 5.47 19.06
C ALA A 37 7.57 5.44 17.75
N ALA A 38 6.32 4.97 17.82
CA ALA A 38 5.45 4.74 16.66
C ALA A 38 5.42 5.94 15.70
N GLU A 39 5.27 7.13 16.26
CA GLU A 39 5.22 8.40 15.54
C GLU A 39 6.53 8.81 14.85
N LYS A 40 7.67 8.21 15.25
CA LYS A 40 8.99 8.46 14.65
C LYS A 40 9.38 7.41 13.62
N CYS A 41 8.72 6.24 13.61
CA CYS A 41 9.00 5.17 12.65
C CYS A 41 8.25 5.38 11.33
N LEU A 42 8.71 6.38 10.55
CA LEU A 42 8.10 6.82 9.29
C LEU A 42 9.02 6.67 8.06
N LYS A 43 10.10 5.90 8.17
CA LYS A 43 11.03 5.68 7.05
C LYS A 43 10.42 4.72 6.03
N ILE A 44 10.12 5.21 4.84
CA ILE A 44 9.59 4.41 3.74
C ILE A 44 10.71 3.57 3.11
N GLN A 45 10.43 2.29 2.89
CA GLN A 45 11.31 1.37 2.16
C GLN A 45 10.49 0.60 1.12
N ASN A 46 11.07 0.46 -0.08
CA ASN A 46 10.56 -0.47 -1.09
C ASN A 46 10.96 -1.89 -0.69
N CYS A 47 9.97 -2.76 -0.51
CA CYS A 47 10.19 -4.16 -0.21
C CYS A 47 10.79 -4.90 -1.42
N THR A 48 11.50 -5.98 -1.14
CA THR A 48 11.99 -6.87 -2.19
C THR A 48 10.85 -7.65 -2.85
N LYS A 49 11.08 -8.22 -4.03
CA LYS A 49 10.05 -9.01 -4.74
C LYS A 49 9.53 -10.21 -3.95
N ASN A 50 10.31 -10.70 -2.99
CA ASN A 50 9.94 -11.84 -2.15
C ASN A 50 9.10 -11.42 -0.94
N GLU A 51 9.17 -10.14 -0.55
CA GLU A 51 8.46 -9.58 0.60
C GLU A 51 7.13 -8.99 0.14
N THR A 52 6.04 -9.66 0.51
CA THR A 52 4.69 -9.33 0.07
C THR A 52 3.83 -8.73 1.19
N MET A 53 4.42 -8.49 2.37
CA MET A 53 3.72 -8.08 3.57
C MET A 53 4.51 -7.02 4.33
N CYS A 54 3.81 -6.07 4.94
CA CYS A 54 4.36 -5.23 6.00
C CYS A 54 4.11 -5.89 7.35
N LYS A 55 5.17 -6.03 8.14
CA LYS A 55 5.12 -6.53 9.52
C LYS A 55 5.38 -5.39 10.50
N THR A 56 4.58 -5.35 11.56
CA THR A 56 4.76 -4.45 12.69
C THR A 56 4.83 -5.27 13.96
N THR A 57 5.80 -4.98 14.80
CA THR A 57 5.90 -5.54 16.15
C THR A 57 5.89 -4.38 17.12
N MET A 58 4.90 -4.34 17.99
CA MET A 58 4.83 -3.36 19.06
C MET A 58 5.55 -3.93 20.29
N TYR A 59 6.18 -3.07 21.07
CA TYR A 59 6.90 -3.38 22.30
C TYR A 59 6.33 -2.48 23.38
N SER A 60 5.66 -3.09 24.35
CA SER A 60 5.18 -2.40 25.55
C SER A 60 6.20 -2.59 26.67
N LEU A 61 6.43 -1.54 27.46
CA LEU A 61 7.27 -1.60 28.67
C LEU A 61 6.50 -2.12 29.89
N GLU A 62 5.16 -2.18 29.81
CA GLU A 62 4.27 -2.60 30.89
C GLU A 62 3.60 -3.93 30.51
N ASP A 63 3.38 -4.81 31.48
CA ASP A 63 2.74 -6.12 31.30
C ASP A 63 1.19 -6.06 31.30
N VAL A 64 0.59 -4.86 31.21
CA VAL A 64 -0.85 -4.63 31.43
C VAL A 64 -1.50 -3.88 30.26
N TYR A 65 -2.58 -4.44 29.70
CA TYR A 65 -3.39 -3.83 28.64
C TYR A 65 -4.67 -3.17 29.24
N PRO A 66 -5.13 -2.00 28.74
CA PRO A 66 -4.56 -1.17 27.68
C PRO A 66 -3.40 -0.29 28.17
N PHE A 67 -2.35 -0.18 27.34
CA PHE A 67 -1.14 0.58 27.67
C PHE A 67 -1.39 2.10 27.66
N MET A 68 -0.94 2.79 28.70
CA MET A 68 -1.08 4.25 28.84
C MET A 68 0.22 5.02 28.52
N GLY A 69 1.28 4.33 28.08
CA GLY A 69 2.61 4.89 27.81
C GLY A 69 3.05 4.87 26.34
N VAL A 70 4.28 5.35 26.08
CA VAL A 70 4.92 5.31 24.75
C VAL A 70 5.31 3.87 24.38
N SER A 71 4.47 3.23 23.56
CA SER A 71 4.80 1.95 22.94
C SER A 71 5.84 2.17 21.85
N THR A 72 6.94 1.42 21.90
CA THR A 72 7.92 1.40 20.80
C THR A 72 7.50 0.36 19.77
N VAL A 73 7.86 0.57 18.52
CA VAL A 73 7.52 -0.33 17.42
C VAL A 73 8.76 -0.63 16.58
N THR A 74 8.74 -1.79 15.95
CA THR A 74 9.65 -2.17 14.88
C THR A 74 8.79 -2.50 13.66
N LYS A 75 9.09 -1.87 12.53
CA LYS A 75 8.36 -2.04 11.27
C LYS A 75 9.32 -2.57 10.21
N MET A 76 8.89 -3.53 9.41
CA MET A 76 9.71 -4.15 8.37
C MET A 76 8.88 -4.74 7.24
N CYS A 77 9.51 -4.91 6.08
CA CYS A 77 9.02 -5.79 5.03
C CYS A 77 9.21 -7.26 5.46
N SER A 78 8.31 -8.15 5.06
CA SER A 78 8.43 -9.59 5.29
C SER A 78 7.68 -10.39 4.24
N SER A 79 8.18 -11.59 3.95
CA SER A 79 7.47 -12.60 3.15
C SER A 79 6.54 -13.47 4.00
N VAL A 80 6.80 -13.54 5.31
CA VAL A 80 6.04 -14.33 6.28
C VAL A 80 5.73 -13.48 7.50
N CYS A 81 4.44 -13.39 7.84
CA CYS A 81 3.98 -12.64 9.00
C CYS A 81 2.85 -13.40 9.69
N ILE A 82 3.08 -13.75 10.96
CA ILE A 82 2.11 -14.45 11.81
C ILE A 82 1.61 -13.42 12.83
N PRO A 83 0.32 -13.03 12.78
CA PRO A 83 -0.23 -12.12 13.77
C PRO A 83 -0.28 -12.80 15.14
N SER A 84 -0.13 -12.00 16.19
CA SER A 84 -0.21 -12.51 17.57
C SER A 84 -1.65 -12.89 17.94
N ASP A 85 -1.83 -14.09 18.48
CA ASP A 85 -3.15 -14.60 18.91
C ASP A 85 -3.73 -13.81 20.08
N VAL A 86 -5.07 -13.69 20.09
CA VAL A 86 -5.86 -12.90 21.04
C VAL A 86 -5.95 -13.51 22.46
N ASP A 87 -5.51 -14.75 22.65
CA ASP A 87 -5.55 -15.46 23.93
C ASP A 87 -4.36 -15.16 24.86
N GLY A 88 -3.43 -14.31 24.43
CA GLY A 88 -2.27 -13.88 25.20
C GLY A 88 -2.55 -12.67 26.10
N ILE A 89 -3.34 -12.85 27.16
CA ILE A 89 -3.47 -11.83 28.22
C ILE A 89 -2.06 -11.57 28.79
N GLY A 90 -1.45 -10.44 28.41
CA GLY A 90 -0.07 -10.07 28.79
C GLY A 90 1.00 -10.26 27.70
N MET A 91 0.65 -10.45 26.42
CA MET A 91 1.69 -10.49 25.38
C MET A 91 2.40 -9.14 25.26
N THR A 92 3.66 -9.13 25.70
CA THR A 92 4.57 -7.99 25.69
C THR A 92 4.90 -7.47 24.28
N ARG A 93 4.58 -8.24 23.23
CA ARG A 93 5.00 -7.95 21.84
C ARG A 93 4.01 -8.37 20.75
N PRO A 94 2.85 -7.69 20.60
CA PRO A 94 1.89 -8.06 19.56
C PRO A 94 2.43 -7.75 18.16
N VAL A 95 2.19 -8.69 17.24
CA VAL A 95 2.55 -8.62 15.82
C VAL A 95 1.31 -8.35 14.98
N SER A 96 1.40 -7.37 14.07
CA SER A 96 0.37 -7.03 13.07
C SER A 96 0.95 -7.13 11.65
N CYS A 97 0.12 -7.59 10.72
CA CYS A 97 0.49 -7.92 9.35
C CYS A 97 -0.49 -7.29 8.36
N CYS A 98 0.00 -6.68 7.27
CA CYS A 98 -0.83 -6.13 6.21
C CYS A 98 -0.13 -6.18 4.84
N TYR A 99 -0.86 -6.01 3.74
CA TYR A 99 -0.40 -6.34 2.37
C TYR A 99 -0.42 -5.16 1.38
N SER A 100 -0.81 -3.97 1.84
CA SER A 100 -0.98 -2.79 0.98
C SER A 100 0.14 -1.77 1.21
N ASP A 101 0.39 -0.91 0.24
CA ASP A 101 1.42 0.12 0.38
C ASP A 101 1.17 1.02 1.59
N LEU A 102 2.20 1.18 2.42
CA LEU A 102 2.22 2.00 3.63
C LEU A 102 1.09 1.66 4.63
N CYS A 103 0.60 0.41 4.60
CA CYS A 103 -0.49 -0.05 5.45
C CYS A 103 -0.11 -0.12 6.94
N ASN A 104 1.17 -0.29 7.25
CA ASN A 104 1.69 -0.37 8.61
C ASN A 104 1.88 1.01 9.28
N THR A 105 1.00 1.96 8.95
CA THR A 105 0.81 3.16 9.74
C THR A 105 0.11 2.81 11.03
N ASP A 106 0.42 3.51 12.12
CA ASP A 106 -0.17 3.22 13.42
C ASP A 106 -1.70 3.39 13.37
N GLY A 107 -2.41 2.47 14.01
CA GLY A 107 -3.80 2.04 13.73
C GLY A 107 -4.94 3.08 13.86
N ALA A 108 -4.64 4.37 13.97
CA ALA A 108 -5.63 5.45 13.95
C ALA A 108 -5.85 6.08 12.56
N ALA A 109 -4.93 5.87 11.60
CA ALA A 109 -4.96 6.56 10.29
C ALA A 109 -5.54 5.72 9.13
N GLY A 110 -6.08 4.52 9.40
CA GLY A 110 -6.50 3.54 8.40
C GLY A 110 -7.78 3.86 7.60
N LEU A 111 -8.47 4.98 7.84
CA LEU A 111 -9.55 5.45 6.97
C LEU A 111 -8.99 6.28 5.81
N LYS A 112 -8.23 5.67 4.91
CA LYS A 112 -8.10 6.24 3.56
C LYS A 112 -9.25 5.74 2.71
N SER A 113 -10.32 6.54 2.72
CA SER A 113 -11.46 6.47 1.81
C SER A 113 -10.97 6.37 0.37
N SER A 114 -11.06 5.20 -0.23
CA SER A 114 -10.78 4.99 -1.66
C SER A 114 -11.88 5.67 -2.47
N PHE A 115 -11.66 6.93 -2.88
CA PHE A 115 -12.46 7.58 -3.91
C PHE A 115 -12.17 6.90 -5.26
N LEU A 116 -13.06 6.02 -5.71
CA LEU A 116 -13.07 5.50 -7.07
C LEU A 116 -13.63 6.60 -8.01
N PRO A 117 -12.89 7.08 -9.03
CA PRO A 117 -13.47 7.95 -10.03
C PRO A 117 -14.34 7.12 -10.98
N VAL A 118 -15.63 6.99 -10.64
CA VAL A 118 -16.70 6.52 -11.53
C VAL A 118 -16.94 7.62 -12.58
N GLY A 119 -16.08 7.72 -13.60
CA GLY A 119 -16.08 8.85 -14.52
C GLY A 119 -15.79 8.55 -15.99
N LEU A 120 -15.85 7.28 -16.44
CA LEU A 120 -15.43 6.90 -17.80
C LEU A 120 -16.51 6.20 -18.64
N LEU A 121 -17.79 6.49 -18.44
CA LEU A 121 -18.88 5.94 -19.27
C LEU A 121 -19.58 6.96 -20.19
N ALA A 122 -19.19 8.24 -20.17
CA ALA A 122 -19.92 9.28 -20.91
C ALA A 122 -19.31 9.65 -22.29
N SER A 123 -18.06 9.29 -22.58
CA SER A 123 -17.36 9.76 -23.81
C SER A 123 -17.59 8.89 -25.05
N SER A 124 -18.00 7.62 -24.88
CA SER A 124 -18.18 6.68 -25.99
C SER A 124 -19.40 6.97 -26.88
N LEU A 125 -20.42 7.65 -26.35
CA LEU A 125 -21.62 8.02 -27.11
C LEU A 125 -21.39 9.23 -28.04
N CYS A 126 -20.41 10.09 -27.75
CA CYS A 126 -20.10 11.23 -28.63
C CYS A 126 -19.35 10.79 -29.90
N ALA A 127 -18.41 9.84 -29.82
CA ALA A 127 -17.63 9.43 -30.99
C ALA A 127 -18.46 8.73 -32.09
N LEU A 128 -19.58 8.09 -31.72
CA LEU A 128 -20.49 7.45 -32.68
C LEU A 128 -21.29 8.48 -33.51
N PHE A 129 -21.56 9.66 -32.95
CA PHE A 129 -22.28 10.73 -33.68
C PHE A 129 -21.37 11.45 -34.69
N TRP A 130 -20.08 11.60 -34.40
CA TRP A 130 -19.12 12.29 -35.28
C TRP A 130 -18.62 11.44 -36.45
N THR A 131 -18.83 10.13 -36.43
CA THR A 131 -18.38 9.23 -37.51
C THR A 131 -19.47 8.93 -38.55
N ARG A 132 -20.70 9.43 -38.33
CA ARG A 132 -21.88 9.23 -39.19
C ARG A 132 -22.42 10.52 -39.81
N LEU A 133 -21.67 11.63 -39.72
CA LEU A 133 -21.96 12.91 -40.39
C LEU A 133 -20.82 13.27 -41.33
#